data_AF-A0A424NVF6-F1
#
_entry.id   AF-A0A424NVF6-F1
#
_cell.length_a   1.000
_cell.length_b   1.000
_cell.length_c   1.000
_cell.angle_alpha   90.00
_cell.angle_beta   90.00
_cell.angle_gamma   90.00
#
_symmetry.space_group_name_H-M   'P 1'
#
loop_
_entity.id
_entity.type
_entity.pdbx_description
1 polymer ?
#
loop_
_entity_poly.entity_id
_entity_poly.type
_entity_poly.pdbx_seq_one_letter_code
_entity_poly.pdbx_strand_id
1 'polypeptide(L)'
;MEGKENYEREEIFSKSVRAGRRTYFFDVRSTRAEDYYMTITESKKFSNDDGSAHYKKHKIYLYKEDFDEFAASFKEVADFIFDKKGRDVISNTPSPKEDLNENSDSEATSESEVTPESSEDSSDVKFEDI
;
A
#
# COMPACT_ATOMS: atom_id res chain seq x y z
N MET A 1 -30.98 -1.78 21.21
CA MET A 1 -29.83 -1.17 20.51
C MET A 1 -28.63 -1.31 21.42
N GLU A 2 -27.88 -2.41 21.31
CA GLU A 2 -26.69 -2.71 22.16
C GLU A 2 -25.59 -3.33 21.28
N GLY A 3 -25.34 -2.73 20.11
CA GLY A 3 -24.44 -3.31 19.09
C GLY A 3 -23.35 -2.37 18.57
N LYS A 4 -23.25 -1.14 19.08
CA LYS A 4 -22.31 -0.13 18.57
C LYS A 4 -21.13 0.18 19.49
N GLU A 5 -21.23 -0.01 20.80
CA GLU A 5 -20.16 0.36 21.73
C GLU A 5 -18.94 -0.57 21.67
N ASN A 6 -19.10 -1.84 21.26
CA ASN A 6 -17.97 -2.77 21.11
C ASN A 6 -17.09 -2.49 19.86
N TYR A 7 -17.51 -1.60 18.97
CA TYR A 7 -16.69 -1.19 17.80
C TYR A 7 -15.65 -0.13 18.16
N GLU A 8 -15.79 0.54 19.32
CA GLU A 8 -14.88 1.56 19.83
C GLU A 8 -13.84 1.00 20.79
N ARG A 9 -13.51 -0.30 20.71
CA ARG A 9 -12.18 -0.68 21.18
C ARG A 9 -11.18 0.06 20.31
N GLU A 10 -10.64 1.13 20.90
CA GLU A 10 -9.83 2.13 20.23
C GLU A 10 -8.81 1.45 19.33
N GLU A 11 -8.86 1.81 18.07
CA GLU A 11 -7.89 1.38 17.08
C GLU A 11 -6.56 2.06 17.44
N ILE A 12 -5.67 1.31 18.10
CA ILE A 12 -4.41 1.81 18.64
C ILE A 12 -3.48 2.24 17.51
N PHE A 13 -3.50 1.47 16.42
CA PHE A 13 -2.73 1.74 15.23
C PHE A 13 -3.46 1.18 14.01
N SER A 14 -3.35 1.88 12.88
CA SER A 14 -3.94 1.48 11.61
C SER A 14 -2.98 1.74 10.46
N LYS A 15 -2.90 0.80 9.53
CA LYS A 15 -2.25 1.01 8.23
C LYS A 15 -3.10 0.42 7.12
N SER A 16 -3.27 1.17 6.03
CA SER A 16 -3.98 0.69 4.85
C SER A 16 -3.07 0.62 3.62
N VAL A 17 -3.31 -0.36 2.76
CA VAL A 17 -2.60 -0.57 1.49
C VAL A 17 -3.62 -0.74 0.37
N ARG A 18 -3.59 0.15 -0.61
CA ARG A 18 -4.47 0.09 -1.78
C ARG A 18 -3.80 -0.68 -2.91
N ALA A 19 -4.46 -1.72 -3.41
CA ALA A 19 -3.98 -2.59 -4.48
C ALA A 19 -5.09 -2.79 -5.52
N GLY A 20 -5.27 -1.80 -6.39
CA GLY A 20 -6.31 -1.80 -7.41
C GLY A 20 -7.72 -1.90 -6.83
N ARG A 21 -8.41 -3.03 -7.07
CA ARG A 21 -9.78 -3.29 -6.57
C ARG A 21 -9.82 -3.79 -5.12
N ARG A 22 -8.66 -4.04 -4.51
CA ARG A 22 -8.54 -4.48 -3.11
C ARG A 22 -7.93 -3.36 -2.27
N THR A 23 -8.37 -3.26 -1.03
CA THR A 23 -7.70 -2.48 0.02
C THR A 23 -7.44 -3.42 1.19
N TYR A 24 -6.20 -3.48 1.64
CA TYR A 24 -5.80 -4.22 2.84
C TYR A 24 -5.73 -3.24 4.02
N PHE A 25 -6.25 -3.64 5.17
CA PHE A 25 -6.20 -2.89 6.43
C PHE A 25 -5.49 -3.75 7.47
N PHE A 26 -4.54 -3.15 8.17
CA PHE A 26 -3.77 -3.74 9.26
C PHE A 26 -4.05 -2.92 10.51
N ASP A 27 -4.95 -3.41 11.36
CA ASP A 27 -5.39 -2.68 12.56
C ASP A 27 -4.81 -3.37 13.80
N VAL A 28 -4.34 -2.60 14.77
CA VAL A 28 -3.95 -3.09 16.11
C VAL A 28 -5.01 -2.67 17.11
N ARG A 29 -5.49 -3.63 17.91
CA ARG A 29 -6.57 -3.45 18.87
C ARG A 29 -6.23 -4.10 20.20
N SER A 30 -6.81 -3.62 21.30
CA SER A 30 -6.68 -4.22 22.62
C SER A 30 -7.79 -5.24 22.92
N THR A 31 -7.44 -6.31 23.64
CA THR A 31 -8.39 -7.22 24.25
C THR A 31 -8.94 -6.62 25.55
N ARG A 32 -9.94 -7.27 26.16
CA ARG A 32 -10.43 -6.87 27.49
C ARG A 32 -9.35 -7.00 28.58
N ALA A 33 -8.33 -7.83 28.35
CA ALA A 33 -7.20 -8.03 29.26
C ALA A 33 -6.03 -7.09 28.95
N GLU A 34 -6.26 -6.02 28.18
CA GLU A 34 -5.25 -5.01 27.77
C GLU A 34 -4.09 -5.55 26.92
N ASP A 35 -4.14 -6.81 26.46
CA ASP A 35 -3.17 -7.32 25.48
C ASP A 35 -3.55 -6.93 24.05
N TYR A 36 -2.57 -6.92 23.14
CA TYR A 36 -2.76 -6.49 21.76
C TYR A 36 -2.93 -7.67 20.80
N TYR A 37 -3.81 -7.47 19.82
CA TYR A 37 -3.99 -8.36 18.69
C TYR A 37 -4.09 -7.55 17.41
N MET A 38 -3.76 -8.17 16.28
CA MET A 38 -3.84 -7.55 14.97
C MET A 38 -5.05 -8.10 14.20
N THR A 39 -5.71 -7.24 13.43
CA THR A 39 -6.66 -7.69 12.41
C THR A 39 -6.17 -7.31 11.03
N ILE A 40 -6.13 -8.29 10.12
CA ILE A 40 -5.84 -8.07 8.72
C ILE A 40 -7.14 -8.19 7.95
N THR A 41 -7.58 -7.10 7.32
CA THR A 41 -8.82 -7.08 6.53
C THR A 41 -8.53 -6.81 5.07
N GLU A 42 -8.91 -7.71 4.18
CA GLU A 42 -9.00 -7.43 2.76
C GLU A 42 -10.42 -6.97 2.43
N SER A 43 -10.57 -5.78 1.85
CA SER A 43 -11.82 -5.29 1.26
C SER A 43 -11.72 -5.27 -0.25
N LYS A 44 -12.50 -6.12 -0.94
CA LYS A 44 -12.54 -6.20 -2.39
C LYS A 44 -13.79 -5.53 -2.94
N LYS A 45 -13.60 -4.57 -3.85
CA LYS A 45 -14.68 -3.89 -4.58
C LYS A 45 -15.15 -4.74 -5.76
N PHE A 46 -16.41 -5.14 -5.71
CA PHE A 46 -17.15 -5.74 -6.81
C PHE A 46 -17.99 -4.65 -7.46
N SER A 47 -17.93 -4.62 -8.79
CA SER A 47 -18.69 -3.70 -9.63
C SER A 47 -19.63 -4.59 -10.43
N ASN A 48 -20.89 -4.22 -10.45
CA ASN A 48 -21.94 -4.89 -11.21
C ASN A 48 -22.16 -4.14 -12.54
N ASP A 49 -22.81 -4.80 -13.50
CA ASP A 49 -23.03 -4.25 -14.85
C ASP A 49 -24.00 -3.05 -14.85
N ASP A 50 -24.84 -2.94 -13.82
CA ASP A 50 -25.75 -1.81 -13.57
C ASP A 50 -25.03 -0.56 -12.99
N GLY A 51 -23.70 -0.63 -12.84
CA GLY A 51 -22.88 0.44 -12.26
C GLY A 51 -22.86 0.46 -10.73
N SER A 52 -23.62 -0.40 -10.06
CA SER A 52 -23.57 -0.52 -8.60
C SER A 52 -22.27 -1.17 -8.13
N ALA A 53 -21.86 -0.85 -6.90
CA ALA A 53 -20.67 -1.42 -6.30
C ALA A 53 -20.96 -1.95 -4.89
N HIS A 54 -20.41 -3.12 -4.59
CA HIS A 54 -20.43 -3.70 -3.25
C HIS A 54 -19.03 -4.12 -2.82
N TYR A 55 -18.79 -4.15 -1.51
CA TYR A 55 -17.49 -4.50 -0.95
C TYR A 55 -17.61 -5.80 -0.15
N LYS A 56 -16.79 -6.79 -0.49
CA LYS A 56 -16.65 -8.01 0.32
C LYS A 56 -15.42 -7.91 1.18
N LYS A 57 -15.58 -8.09 2.49
CA LYS A 57 -14.48 -8.07 3.46
C LYS A 57 -14.10 -9.49 3.88
N HIS A 58 -12.81 -9.80 3.85
CA HIS A 58 -12.22 -10.99 4.45
C HIS A 58 -11.35 -10.53 5.62
N LYS A 59 -11.60 -11.03 6.82
CA LYS A 59 -10.91 -10.59 8.04
C LYS A 59 -10.24 -11.77 8.74
N ILE A 60 -8.97 -11.57 9.09
CA ILE A 60 -8.17 -12.48 9.89
C ILE A 60 -7.90 -11.79 11.23
N TYR A 61 -8.00 -12.56 12.32
CA TYR A 61 -7.56 -12.15 13.66
C TYR A 61 -6.27 -12.89 13.94
N LEU A 62 -5.24 -12.16 14.36
CA LEU A 62 -3.96 -12.72 14.75
C LEU A 62 -3.65 -12.27 16.17
N TYR A 63 -3.37 -13.23 17.05
CA TYR A 63 -2.98 -12.97 18.43
C TYR A 63 -1.47 -12.98 18.58
N LYS A 64 -0.98 -12.34 19.63
CA LYS A 64 0.42 -11.99 19.82
C LYS A 64 1.35 -13.20 19.84
N GLU A 65 0.88 -14.31 20.39
CA GLU A 65 1.60 -15.59 20.46
C GLU A 65 1.98 -16.14 19.07
N ASP A 66 1.21 -15.82 18.03
CA ASP A 66 1.39 -16.36 16.68
C ASP A 66 2.16 -15.39 15.76
N PHE A 67 2.52 -14.20 16.22
CA PHE A 67 3.06 -13.13 15.37
C PHE A 67 4.37 -13.53 14.68
N ASP A 68 5.30 -14.11 15.44
CA ASP A 68 6.63 -14.43 14.92
C ASP A 68 6.55 -15.55 13.88
N GLU A 69 5.79 -16.61 14.16
CA GLU A 69 5.62 -17.75 13.22
C GLU A 69 4.86 -17.32 11.96
N PHE A 70 3.80 -16.53 12.11
CA PHE A 70 3.04 -16.01 10.98
C PHE A 70 3.89 -15.09 10.09
N ALA A 71 4.65 -14.17 10.69
CA ALA A 71 5.49 -13.23 9.95
C ALA A 71 6.64 -13.94 9.22
N ALA A 72 7.30 -14.90 9.88
CA ALA A 72 8.36 -15.71 9.28
C ALA A 72 7.82 -16.52 8.09
N SER A 73 6.72 -17.24 8.29
CA SER A 73 6.09 -18.06 7.25
C SER A 73 5.61 -17.21 6.06
N PHE A 74 5.00 -16.06 6.34
CA PHE A 74 4.57 -15.12 5.29
C PHE A 74 5.77 -14.65 4.46
N LYS A 75 6.87 -14.28 5.13
CA LYS A 75 8.09 -13.83 4.45
C LYS A 75 8.70 -14.95 3.60
N GLU A 76 8.82 -16.16 4.14
CA GLU A 76 9.36 -17.32 3.42
C GLU A 76 8.56 -17.60 2.14
N VAL A 77 7.24 -17.63 2.23
CA VAL A 77 6.36 -17.85 1.07
C VAL A 77 6.49 -16.70 0.05
N ALA A 78 6.60 -15.45 0.51
CA ALA A 78 6.80 -14.30 -0.38
C ALA A 78 8.15 -14.35 -1.10
N ASP A 79 9.23 -14.65 -0.37
CA ASP A 79 10.57 -14.79 -0.93
C ASP A 79 10.61 -15.92 -1.96
N PHE A 80 9.98 -17.07 -1.66
CA PHE A 80 9.89 -18.19 -2.62
C PHE A 80 9.24 -17.77 -3.94
N ILE A 81 8.19 -16.92 -3.90
CA ILE A 81 7.56 -16.39 -5.11
C ILE A 81 8.54 -15.50 -5.89
N PHE A 82 9.24 -14.60 -5.20
CA PHE A 82 10.21 -13.70 -5.83
C PHE A 82 11.39 -14.46 -6.45
N ASP A 83 11.89 -15.48 -5.78
CA ASP A 83 13.00 -16.28 -6.28
C ASP A 83 12.61 -17.07 -7.55
N LYS A 84 11.35 -17.49 -7.65
CA LYS A 84 10.86 -18.27 -8.79
C LYS A 84 10.35 -17.43 -9.96
N LYS A 85 9.84 -16.23 -9.72
CA LYS A 85 9.15 -15.41 -10.73
C LYS A 85 9.66 -13.98 -10.85
N GLY A 86 10.66 -13.59 -10.06
CA GLY A 86 11.13 -12.20 -9.99
C GLY A 86 10.15 -11.31 -9.23
N ARG A 87 10.44 -10.00 -9.22
CA ARG A 87 9.59 -8.98 -8.59
C ARG A 87 8.64 -8.31 -9.58
N ASP A 88 8.79 -8.61 -10.86
CA ASP A 88 8.00 -8.00 -11.92
C ASP A 88 6.54 -8.48 -11.86
N VAL A 89 5.63 -7.52 -11.88
CA VAL A 89 4.20 -7.81 -11.92
C VAL A 89 3.79 -7.96 -13.38
N ILE A 90 3.49 -9.18 -13.80
CA ILE A 90 2.96 -9.44 -15.15
C ILE A 90 1.54 -8.89 -15.21
N SER A 91 1.37 -7.66 -15.70
CA SER A 91 0.07 -7.17 -16.14
C SER A 91 -0.26 -7.81 -17.48
N ASN A 92 -1.45 -8.41 -17.59
CA ASN A 92 -1.98 -8.88 -18.88
C ASN A 92 -2.44 -7.73 -19.80
N THR A 93 -2.05 -6.50 -19.46
CA THR A 93 -2.29 -5.32 -20.29
C THR A 93 -1.05 -5.15 -21.17
N PRO A 94 -1.17 -5.23 -22.51
CA PRO A 94 -0.05 -4.95 -23.38
C PRO A 94 0.34 -3.48 -23.16
N SER A 95 1.38 -3.24 -22.37
CA SER A 95 2.07 -1.96 -22.34
C SER A 95 2.54 -1.69 -23.78
N PRO A 96 2.25 -0.52 -24.37
CA PRO A 96 2.94 -0.10 -25.58
C PRO A 96 4.43 -0.19 -25.27
N LYS A 97 5.16 -0.96 -26.09
CA LYS A 97 6.61 -0.99 -26.05
C LYS A 97 7.08 0.46 -26.23
N GLU A 98 7.68 1.04 -25.20
CA GLU A 98 8.53 2.20 -25.41
C GLU A 98 9.76 1.68 -26.15
N ASP A 99 9.77 1.93 -27.45
CA ASP A 99 10.95 1.78 -28.29
C ASP A 99 12.01 2.77 -27.82
N LEU A 100 12.90 2.33 -26.92
CA LEU A 100 14.18 2.98 -26.70
C LEU A 100 15.25 2.14 -27.40
N ASN A 101 15.39 2.35 -28.71
CA ASN A 101 16.55 1.90 -29.47
C ASN A 101 17.65 2.97 -29.42
N GLU A 102 18.72 2.60 -28.71
CA GLU A 102 20.16 2.77 -29.03
C GLU A 102 20.66 4.10 -29.60
N ASN A 103 21.62 4.76 -28.95
CA ASN A 103 23.05 4.45 -29.19
C ASN A 103 24.09 5.27 -28.39
N SER A 104 25.25 4.63 -28.32
CA SER A 104 26.64 5.13 -28.17
C SER A 104 27.23 5.45 -26.78
N ASP A 105 28.19 4.57 -26.43
CA ASP A 105 29.37 4.78 -25.59
C ASP A 105 30.07 6.14 -25.77
N SER A 106 30.62 6.69 -24.69
CA SER A 106 32.06 7.02 -24.55
C SER A 106 32.33 7.76 -23.24
N GLU A 107 33.39 7.33 -22.55
CA GLU A 107 34.03 7.98 -21.40
C GLU A 107 34.42 9.45 -21.68
N ALA A 108 34.29 10.32 -20.66
CA ALA A 108 35.29 11.34 -20.32
C ALA A 108 34.96 12.01 -18.96
N THR A 109 35.94 11.94 -18.07
CA THR A 109 36.12 12.58 -16.77
C THR A 109 36.18 14.12 -16.88
N SER A 110 35.57 14.86 -15.95
CA SER A 110 36.22 15.98 -15.20
C SER A 110 35.22 16.78 -14.36
N GLU A 111 35.69 17.15 -13.17
CA GLU A 111 35.06 17.87 -12.06
C GLU A 111 34.54 19.27 -12.39
N SER A 112 33.50 19.72 -11.68
CA SER A 112 33.50 21.00 -10.93
C SER A 112 32.20 21.21 -10.14
N GLU A 113 32.36 21.51 -8.85
CA GLU A 113 31.36 21.99 -7.89
C GLU A 113 30.84 23.39 -8.27
N VAL A 114 29.55 23.67 -8.05
CA VAL A 114 29.07 24.87 -7.34
C VAL A 114 27.55 24.79 -7.03
N THR A 115 27.20 24.82 -5.76
CA THR A 115 25.99 25.46 -5.19
C THR A 115 26.44 26.81 -4.59
N PRO A 116 25.61 27.89 -4.49
CA PRO A 116 24.45 27.93 -3.58
C PRO A 116 23.25 28.85 -3.95
N GLU A 117 22.12 28.53 -3.29
CA GLU A 117 21.05 29.34 -2.66
C GLU A 117 20.37 30.60 -3.27
N SER A 118 19.03 30.58 -3.12
CA SER A 118 18.09 31.63 -2.66
C SER A 118 17.69 32.80 -3.59
N SER A 119 16.37 32.94 -3.85
CA SER A 119 15.46 33.91 -3.21
C SER A 119 14.17 34.14 -4.03
N GLU A 120 13.04 33.97 -3.33
CA GLU A 120 11.66 34.49 -3.47
C GLU A 120 11.29 35.42 -4.66
N ASP A 121 10.09 35.23 -5.26
CA ASP A 121 8.94 36.17 -5.10
C ASP A 121 7.65 35.71 -5.86
N SER A 122 6.50 35.90 -5.18
CA SER A 122 5.12 36.24 -5.63
C SER A 122 4.42 35.48 -6.78
N SER A 123 3.11 35.21 -6.78
CA SER A 123 1.97 35.73 -6.03
C SER A 123 0.73 34.81 -6.17
N ASP A 124 0.07 34.60 -5.05
CA ASP A 124 -1.37 34.45 -4.80
C ASP A 124 -2.32 34.56 -6.02
N VAL A 125 -3.01 33.46 -6.38
CA VAL A 125 -4.25 33.53 -7.18
C VAL A 125 -5.29 32.59 -6.57
N LYS A 126 -6.22 33.18 -5.83
CA LYS A 126 -7.48 32.55 -5.40
C LYS A 126 -8.47 32.57 -6.56
N PHE A 127 -8.99 31.41 -6.94
CA PHE A 127 -10.20 31.32 -7.76
C PHE A 127 -11.31 30.74 -6.91
N GLU A 128 -12.21 31.63 -6.46
CA GLU A 128 -13.56 31.31 -6.00
C GLU A 128 -14.50 31.30 -7.21
N ASP A 129 -15.42 30.33 -7.20
CA ASP A 129 -16.66 30.18 -7.97
C ASP A 129 -16.62 30.08 -9.52
N ILE A 130 -16.76 28.83 -10.01
CA ILE A 130 -17.81 28.40 -10.98
C ILE A 130 -18.08 26.89 -10.81
#